data_AF-A0A1I5RXA0-F1
#
_entry.id   AF-A0A1I5RXA0-F1
#
_cell.length_a   1.000
_cell.length_b   1.000
_cell.length_c   1.000
_cell.angle_alpha   90.00
_cell.angle_beta   90.00
_cell.angle_gamma   90.00
#
_symmetry.space_group_name_H-M   'P 1'
#
loop_
_entity.id
_entity.type
_entity.pdbx_description
1 polymer ?
#
loop_
_entity_poly.entity_id
_entity_poly.type
_entity_poly.pdbx_seq_one_letter_code
_entity_poly.pdbx_strand_id
1 'polypeptide(L)'
;MGPIKQGLKLLGTHAVMSLVQFIFMPALFGILEKNQVYQWLIGLVYIAIFWLIIYADMSSKGLDDAKKEAFAPYKGFIAGLIASIPGVILYLLAISMKSSADSINWFNTVLRIWLVPYTKIFVTFEKMMPDIAIIPIVLLPLLSGISYIDGLRKRKKILEAIEKAEAMRAEKSKVNISF
;
A
#
# COMPACT_ATOMS: atom_id res chain seq x y z
N MET A 1 -1.55 17.80 6.96
CA MET A 1 -2.88 17.14 7.01
C MET A 1 -2.92 16.28 8.26
N GLY A 2 -4.04 16.25 9.00
CA GLY A 2 -4.14 15.40 10.19
C GLY A 2 -4.05 13.91 9.85
N PRO A 3 -3.60 13.05 10.79
CA PRO A 3 -3.43 11.61 10.56
C PRO A 3 -4.73 10.90 10.20
N ILE A 4 -5.88 11.37 10.73
CA ILE A 4 -7.20 10.83 10.40
C ILE A 4 -7.54 11.02 8.92
N LYS A 5 -7.43 12.26 8.43
CA LYS A 5 -7.70 12.57 7.02
C LYS A 5 -6.74 11.83 6.08
N GLN A 6 -5.50 11.59 6.51
CA GLN A 6 -4.55 10.76 5.78
C GLN A 6 -4.96 9.29 5.75
N GLY A 7 -5.40 8.73 6.89
CA GLY A 7 -5.93 7.38 6.95
C GLY A 7 -7.15 7.17 6.05
N LEU A 8 -8.08 8.13 6.03
CA LEU A 8 -9.24 8.08 5.13
C LEU A 8 -8.85 8.18 3.65
N LYS A 9 -7.84 9.00 3.32
CA LYS A 9 -7.30 9.04 1.96
C LYS A 9 -6.70 7.69 1.57
N LEU A 10 -5.85 7.12 2.42
CA LEU A 10 -5.22 5.83 2.19
C LEU A 10 -6.24 4.69 2.08
N LEU A 11 -7.30 4.75 2.88
CA LEU A 11 -8.45 3.85 2.77
C LEU A 11 -9.11 3.95 1.40
N GLY A 12 -9.32 5.18 0.90
CA GLY A 12 -9.82 5.42 -0.45
C GLY A 12 -8.89 4.83 -1.51
N THR A 13 -7.58 5.02 -1.38
CA THR A 13 -6.57 4.42 -2.26
C THR A 13 -6.68 2.90 -2.27
N HIS A 14 -6.78 2.26 -1.09
CA HIS A 14 -6.97 0.82 -0.95
C HIS A 14 -8.24 0.36 -1.66
N ALA A 15 -9.39 1.00 -1.37
CA ALA A 15 -10.68 0.62 -1.93
C ALA A 15 -10.70 0.72 -3.47
N VAL A 16 -10.18 1.81 -4.03
CA VAL A 16 -10.07 2.01 -5.48
C VAL A 16 -9.17 0.94 -6.09
N MET A 17 -8.02 0.65 -5.47
CA MET A 17 -7.11 -0.38 -5.98
C MET A 17 -7.71 -1.78 -5.95
N SER A 18 -8.39 -2.16 -4.85
CA SER A 18 -9.09 -3.44 -4.77
C SER A 18 -10.19 -3.54 -5.83
N LEU A 19 -10.95 -2.47 -6.07
CA LEU A 19 -11.98 -2.44 -7.11
C LEU A 19 -11.36 -2.60 -8.52
N VAL A 20 -10.32 -1.83 -8.83
CA VAL A 20 -9.62 -1.90 -10.12
C VAL A 20 -9.08 -3.32 -10.36
N GLN A 21 -8.36 -3.87 -9.39
CA GLN A 21 -7.79 -5.21 -9.51
C GLN A 21 -8.86 -6.30 -9.60
N PHE A 22 -9.99 -6.13 -8.91
CA PHE A 22 -11.12 -7.05 -8.98
C PHE A 22 -11.71 -7.08 -10.40
N ILE A 23 -11.91 -5.92 -11.02
CA ILE A 23 -12.40 -5.80 -12.40
C ILE A 23 -11.46 -6.47 -13.40
N PHE A 24 -10.14 -6.32 -13.23
CA PHE A 24 -9.15 -6.94 -14.12
C PHE A 24 -8.94 -8.44 -13.86
N MET A 25 -9.42 -8.96 -12.72
CA MET A 25 -9.14 -10.34 -12.30
C MET A 25 -9.58 -11.38 -13.33
N PRO A 26 -10.82 -11.37 -13.89
CA PRO A 26 -11.22 -12.35 -14.89
C PRO A 26 -10.36 -12.28 -16.16
N ALA A 27 -10.03 -11.07 -16.60
CA ALA A 27 -9.24 -10.86 -17.81
C ALA A 27 -7.80 -11.36 -17.66
N LEU A 28 -7.19 -11.20 -16.48
CA LEU A 28 -5.78 -11.57 -16.25
C LEU A 28 -5.63 -13.01 -15.79
N PHE A 29 -6.45 -13.49 -14.85
CA PHE A 29 -6.39 -14.88 -14.41
C PHE A 29 -7.00 -15.85 -15.45
N GLY A 30 -7.89 -15.38 -16.34
CA GLY A 30 -8.56 -16.17 -17.38
C GLY A 30 -7.73 -16.50 -18.63
N ILE A 31 -6.58 -15.85 -18.86
CA ILE A 31 -5.81 -16.06 -20.12
C ILE A 31 -5.21 -17.47 -20.19
N LEU A 32 -4.50 -17.89 -19.13
CA LEU A 32 -3.86 -19.20 -19.05
C LEU A 32 -4.25 -19.89 -17.73
N GLU A 33 -5.55 -20.15 -17.56
CA GLU A 33 -6.14 -20.68 -16.31
C GLU A 33 -5.42 -21.92 -15.76
N LYS A 34 -5.01 -22.83 -16.66
CA LYS A 34 -4.36 -24.10 -16.27
C LYS A 34 -2.88 -23.96 -15.94
N ASN A 35 -2.23 -22.86 -16.34
CA ASN A 35 -0.79 -22.67 -16.15
C ASN A 35 -0.50 -22.05 -14.77
N GLN A 36 -0.12 -22.89 -13.78
CA GLN A 36 0.13 -22.40 -12.42
C GLN A 36 1.24 -21.36 -12.31
N VAL A 37 2.30 -21.46 -13.12
CA VAL A 37 3.40 -20.49 -13.11
C VAL A 37 2.89 -19.11 -13.53
N TYR A 38 2.09 -19.06 -14.59
CA TYR A 38 1.43 -17.83 -15.05
C TYR A 38 0.52 -17.26 -13.96
N GLN A 39 -0.34 -18.08 -13.35
CA GLN A 39 -1.27 -17.64 -12.30
C GLN A 39 -0.54 -17.04 -11.09
N TRP A 40 0.59 -17.63 -10.69
CA TRP A 40 1.44 -17.10 -9.62
C TRP A 40 2.14 -15.81 -10.01
N LEU A 41 2.64 -15.70 -11.24
CA LEU A 41 3.24 -14.47 -11.74
C LEU A 41 2.24 -13.31 -11.72
N ILE A 42 1.01 -13.51 -12.21
CA ILE A 42 -0.05 -12.49 -12.13
C ILE A 42 -0.40 -12.16 -10.67
N GLY A 43 -0.49 -13.17 -9.79
CA GLY A 43 -0.71 -12.94 -8.36
C GLY A 43 0.37 -12.07 -7.70
N LEU A 44 1.64 -12.30 -8.02
CA LEU A 44 2.75 -11.48 -7.53
C LEU A 44 2.70 -10.06 -8.11
N VAL A 45 2.32 -9.90 -9.38
CA VAL A 45 2.13 -8.59 -10.01
C VAL A 45 1.01 -7.80 -9.32
N TYR A 46 -0.10 -8.44 -8.96
CA TYR A 46 -1.19 -7.81 -8.19
C TYR A 46 -0.69 -7.27 -6.85
N ILE A 47 0.03 -8.08 -6.09
CA ILE A 47 0.62 -7.69 -4.81
C ILE A 47 1.61 -6.53 -5.01
N ALA A 48 2.47 -6.62 -6.01
CA ALA A 48 3.49 -5.61 -6.30
C ALA A 48 2.90 -4.26 -6.67
N ILE A 49 1.92 -4.23 -7.59
CA ILE A 49 1.23 -2.99 -8.01
C ILE A 49 0.52 -2.35 -6.81
N PHE A 50 -0.19 -3.16 -6.02
CA PHE A 50 -0.87 -2.67 -4.83
C PHE A 50 0.11 -2.00 -3.86
N TRP A 51 1.20 -2.68 -3.49
CA TRP A 51 2.18 -2.11 -2.56
C TRP A 51 2.96 -0.93 -3.13
N LEU A 52 3.25 -0.92 -4.43
CA LEU A 52 3.91 0.21 -5.09
C LEU A 52 3.07 1.49 -4.98
N ILE A 53 1.75 1.37 -5.13
CA ILE A 53 0.82 2.49 -5.05
C ILE A 53 0.70 2.99 -3.61
N ILE A 54 0.56 2.08 -2.64
CA ILE A 54 0.58 2.43 -1.20
C ILE A 54 1.89 3.13 -0.84
N TYR A 55 3.02 2.60 -1.30
CA TYR A 55 4.34 3.21 -1.08
C TYR A 55 4.42 4.61 -1.71
N ALA A 56 3.98 4.77 -2.95
CA ALA A 56 4.04 6.05 -3.65
C ALA A 56 3.20 7.13 -2.95
N ASP A 57 1.95 6.80 -2.56
CA ASP A 57 1.06 7.73 -1.85
C ASP A 57 1.65 8.13 -0.49
N MET A 58 2.08 7.15 0.31
CA MET A 58 2.59 7.40 1.66
C MET A 58 3.94 8.11 1.66
N SER A 59 4.86 7.73 0.77
CA SER A 59 6.17 8.38 0.64
C SER A 59 6.04 9.81 0.08
N SER A 60 5.15 10.05 -0.88
CA SER A 60 4.84 11.42 -1.33
C SER A 60 4.27 12.26 -0.20
N LYS A 61 3.36 11.70 0.59
CA LYS A 61 2.76 12.39 1.74
C LYS A 61 3.79 12.72 2.82
N GLY A 62 4.73 11.81 3.09
CA GLY A 62 5.86 12.02 4.00
C GLY A 62 6.78 13.12 3.52
N LEU A 63 7.09 13.16 2.22
CA LEU A 63 7.87 14.24 1.62
C LEU A 63 7.17 15.60 1.77
N ASP A 64 5.86 15.67 1.52
CA ASP A 64 5.09 16.92 1.65
C ASP A 64 5.04 17.44 3.08
N ASP A 65 4.88 16.55 4.06
CA ASP A 65 4.90 16.96 5.47
C ASP A 65 6.31 17.37 5.90
N ALA A 66 7.34 16.70 5.40
CA ALA A 66 8.72 17.09 5.64
C ALA A 66 9.00 18.49 5.10
N LYS A 67 8.57 18.81 3.87
CA LYS A 67 8.70 20.17 3.29
C LYS A 67 8.02 21.26 4.12
N LYS A 68 6.95 20.92 4.84
CA LYS A 68 6.14 21.83 5.66
C LYS A 68 6.50 21.81 7.15
N GLU A 69 7.60 21.15 7.52
CA GLU A 69 8.03 20.98 8.92
C GLU A 69 6.96 20.34 9.82
N ALA A 70 6.03 19.59 9.22
CA ALA A 70 4.93 18.92 9.88
C ALA A 70 5.14 17.41 9.95
N PHE A 71 6.34 16.91 9.65
CA PHE A 71 6.63 15.48 9.62
C PHE A 71 6.60 14.89 11.03
N ALA A 72 5.91 13.76 11.20
CA ALA A 72 6.01 12.95 12.41
C ALA A 72 5.96 11.46 12.04
N PRO A 73 6.94 10.64 12.45
CA PRO A 73 7.13 9.28 11.93
C PRO A 73 5.92 8.37 12.17
N TYR A 74 5.19 8.58 13.26
CA TYR A 74 4.00 7.79 13.60
C TYR A 74 2.79 8.04 12.68
N LYS A 75 2.75 9.15 11.93
CA LYS A 75 1.59 9.51 11.10
C LYS A 75 1.30 8.46 10.03
N GLY A 76 2.34 7.87 9.45
CA GLY A 76 2.19 6.80 8.46
C GLY A 76 1.58 5.53 9.03
N PHE A 77 1.98 5.15 10.25
CA PHE A 77 1.43 3.99 10.96
C PHE A 77 -0.03 4.22 11.35
N ILE A 78 -0.38 5.39 11.90
CA ILE A 78 -1.76 5.72 12.24
C ILE A 78 -2.65 5.71 10.99
N ALA A 79 -2.17 6.29 9.88
CA ALA A 79 -2.92 6.27 8.63
C ALA A 79 -3.19 4.83 8.15
N GLY A 80 -2.17 3.96 8.20
CA GLY A 80 -2.34 2.55 7.85
C GLY A 80 -3.23 1.76 8.81
N LEU A 81 -3.20 2.05 10.12
CA LEU A 81 -4.15 1.48 11.09
C LEU A 81 -5.59 1.84 10.74
N ILE A 82 -5.85 3.11 10.44
CA ILE A 82 -7.19 3.58 10.04
C ILE A 82 -7.63 2.90 8.73
N ALA A 83 -6.75 2.82 7.74
CA ALA A 83 -7.05 2.15 6.48
C ALA A 83 -7.29 0.63 6.63
N SER A 84 -6.75 0.02 7.69
CA SER A 84 -6.93 -1.40 7.98
C SER A 84 -8.25 -1.73 8.67
N ILE A 85 -8.96 -0.73 9.21
CA ILE A 85 -10.19 -0.95 10.00
C ILE A 85 -11.22 -1.82 9.25
N PRO A 86 -11.56 -1.57 7.97
CA PRO A 86 -12.53 -2.42 7.27
C PRO A 86 -12.04 -3.86 7.13
N GLY A 87 -10.75 -4.07 6.87
CA GLY A 87 -10.15 -5.41 6.81
C GLY A 87 -10.23 -6.14 8.14
N VAL A 88 -9.92 -5.45 9.25
CA VAL A 88 -10.02 -6.01 10.61
C VAL A 88 -11.46 -6.39 10.94
N ILE A 89 -12.43 -5.51 10.67
CA ILE A 89 -13.86 -5.78 10.91
C ILE A 89 -14.31 -7.01 10.11
N LEU A 90 -14.01 -7.06 8.81
CA LEU A 90 -14.36 -8.19 7.95
C LEU A 90 -13.71 -9.49 8.41
N TYR A 91 -12.45 -9.45 8.83
CA TYR A 91 -11.71 -10.60 9.35
C TYR A 91 -12.33 -11.15 10.65
N LEU A 92 -12.63 -10.28 11.62
CA LEU A 92 -13.24 -10.69 12.89
C LEU A 92 -14.64 -11.31 12.68
N LEU A 93 -15.44 -10.72 11.79
CA LEU A 93 -16.74 -11.26 11.42
C LEU A 93 -16.62 -12.60 10.68
N ALA A 94 -15.66 -12.73 9.76
CA ALA A 94 -15.41 -13.96 9.04
C ALA A 94 -14.99 -15.10 9.98
N ILE A 95 -14.16 -14.84 11.00
CA ILE A 95 -13.79 -15.84 12.00
C ILE A 95 -14.98 -16.20 12.89
N SER A 96 -15.74 -15.20 13.34
CA SER A 96 -16.86 -15.42 14.25
C SER A 96 -17.96 -16.29 13.61
N MET A 97 -18.18 -16.16 12.30
CA MET A 97 -19.16 -16.96 11.56
C MET A 97 -18.64 -18.30 11.03
N LYS A 98 -17.34 -18.60 11.18
CA LYS A 98 -16.75 -19.89 10.76
C LYS A 98 -17.40 -21.09 11.47
N SER A 99 -17.94 -20.88 12.67
CA SER A 99 -18.58 -21.90 13.51
C SER A 99 -20.04 -22.21 13.16
N SER A 100 -20.67 -21.46 12.25
CA SER A 100 -22.07 -21.67 11.85
C SER A 100 -22.12 -22.60 10.62
N ALA A 101 -22.16 -23.91 10.86
CA ALA A 101 -21.99 -24.97 9.85
C ALA A 101 -22.97 -24.92 8.66
N ASP A 102 -24.12 -24.25 8.79
CA ASP A 102 -25.18 -24.26 7.77
C ASP A 102 -25.31 -22.94 6.98
N SER A 103 -24.41 -21.97 7.17
CA SER A 103 -24.53 -20.65 6.52
C SER A 103 -23.33 -20.27 5.65
N ILE A 104 -23.61 -19.71 4.47
CA ILE A 104 -22.57 -19.11 3.62
C ILE A 104 -21.95 -17.93 4.37
N ASN A 105 -20.63 -18.02 4.63
CA ASN A 105 -19.89 -16.94 5.27
C ASN A 105 -19.59 -15.81 4.27
N TRP A 106 -20.57 -14.92 4.08
CA TRP A 106 -20.45 -13.77 3.19
C TRP A 106 -19.32 -12.82 3.60
N PHE A 107 -18.96 -12.74 4.89
CA PHE A 107 -17.84 -11.92 5.35
C PHE A 107 -16.50 -12.42 4.82
N ASN A 108 -16.30 -13.75 4.72
CA ASN A 108 -15.13 -14.32 4.07
C ASN A 108 -15.07 -13.94 2.58
N THR A 109 -16.19 -13.96 1.87
CA THR A 109 -16.27 -13.54 0.47
C THR A 109 -15.91 -12.07 0.31
N VAL A 110 -16.52 -11.19 1.12
CA VAL A 110 -16.24 -9.75 1.08
C VAL A 110 -14.80 -9.44 1.49
N LEU A 111 -14.24 -10.17 2.46
CA LEU A 111 -12.84 -10.07 2.86
C LEU A 111 -11.88 -10.39 1.70
N ARG A 112 -12.17 -11.45 0.92
CA ARG A 112 -11.39 -11.79 -0.27
C ARG A 112 -11.46 -10.69 -1.33
N ILE A 113 -12.62 -10.06 -1.51
CA ILE A 113 -12.78 -8.92 -2.43
C ILE A 113 -11.97 -7.71 -1.92
N TRP A 114 -12.07 -7.40 -0.63
CA TRP A 114 -11.32 -6.30 -0.01
C TRP A 114 -9.80 -6.49 -0.12
N LEU A 115 -9.35 -7.73 -0.01
CA LEU A 115 -7.95 -8.16 -0.11
C LEU A 115 -7.64 -8.84 -1.46
N VAL A 116 -8.31 -8.42 -2.52
CA VAL A 116 -8.10 -8.90 -3.89
C VAL A 116 -6.64 -8.95 -4.35
N PRO A 117 -5.73 -8.03 -3.97
CA PRO A 117 -4.33 -8.16 -4.35
C PRO A 117 -3.72 -9.54 -4.00
N TYR A 118 -4.26 -10.21 -2.98
CA TYR A 118 -3.78 -11.49 -2.46
C TYR A 118 -4.61 -12.69 -2.93
N THR A 119 -5.49 -12.52 -3.92
CA THR A 119 -6.45 -13.57 -4.36
C THR A 119 -5.76 -14.90 -4.67
N LYS A 120 -4.60 -14.88 -5.33
CA LYS A 120 -3.86 -16.11 -5.67
C LYS A 120 -3.38 -16.86 -4.42
N ILE A 121 -2.97 -16.15 -3.38
CA ILE A 121 -2.60 -16.75 -2.09
C ILE A 121 -3.84 -17.37 -1.45
N PHE A 122 -4.97 -16.66 -1.42
CA PHE A 122 -6.20 -17.14 -0.79
C PHE A 122 -6.86 -18.32 -1.50
N VAL A 123 -6.72 -18.42 -2.83
CA VAL A 123 -7.17 -19.57 -3.60
C VAL A 123 -6.23 -20.77 -3.38
N THR A 124 -4.92 -20.53 -3.34
CA THR A 124 -3.95 -21.63 -3.15
C THR A 124 -3.99 -22.20 -1.73
N PHE A 125 -4.18 -21.34 -0.73
CA PHE A 125 -4.26 -21.73 0.69
C PHE A 125 -5.69 -21.62 1.23
N GLU A 126 -6.67 -22.10 0.46
CA GLU A 126 -8.10 -21.96 0.78
C GLU A 126 -8.46 -22.48 2.19
N LYS A 127 -7.84 -23.60 2.61
CA LYS A 127 -8.06 -24.20 3.94
C LYS A 127 -7.64 -23.30 5.10
N MET A 128 -6.77 -22.32 4.85
CA MET A 128 -6.29 -21.36 5.84
C MET A 128 -7.15 -20.08 5.89
N MET A 129 -8.17 -19.95 5.04
CA MET A 129 -9.07 -18.81 5.10
C MET A 129 -10.13 -19.00 6.21
N PRO A 130 -10.47 -17.92 6.94
CA PRO A 130 -10.02 -16.52 6.77
C PRO A 130 -8.69 -16.19 7.49
N ASP A 131 -8.13 -17.12 8.25
CA ASP A 131 -7.00 -16.91 9.19
C ASP A 131 -5.77 -16.28 8.50
N ILE A 132 -5.42 -16.71 7.29
CA ILE A 132 -4.27 -16.16 6.52
C ILE A 132 -4.44 -14.68 6.13
N ALA A 133 -5.67 -14.15 6.12
CA ALA A 133 -5.95 -12.75 5.76
C ALA A 133 -5.42 -11.75 6.80
N ILE A 134 -5.08 -12.19 8.02
CA ILE A 134 -4.47 -11.32 9.03
C ILE A 134 -3.13 -10.75 8.57
N ILE A 135 -2.38 -11.50 7.77
CA ILE A 135 -1.04 -11.12 7.30
C ILE A 135 -1.09 -9.80 6.51
N PRO A 136 -1.83 -9.68 5.39
CA PRO A 136 -1.91 -8.43 4.65
C PRO A 136 -2.55 -7.28 5.45
N ILE A 137 -3.48 -7.58 6.37
CA ILE A 137 -4.08 -6.58 7.25
C ILE A 137 -3.03 -5.94 8.17
N VAL A 138 -2.16 -6.75 8.79
CA VAL A 138 -1.09 -6.27 9.67
C VAL A 138 0.07 -5.62 8.90
N LEU A 139 0.31 -6.05 7.65
CA LEU A 139 1.33 -5.44 6.81
C LEU A 139 0.97 -4.02 6.39
N LEU A 140 -0.31 -3.68 6.23
CA LEU A 140 -0.74 -2.37 5.74
C LEU A 140 -0.28 -1.21 6.66
N PRO A 141 -0.48 -1.25 7.99
CA PRO A 141 0.08 -0.26 8.91
C PRO A 141 1.61 -0.15 8.85
N LEU A 142 2.30 -1.29 8.80
CA LEU A 142 3.75 -1.34 8.81
C LEU A 142 4.35 -0.71 7.54
N LEU A 143 3.88 -1.15 6.38
CA LEU A 143 4.38 -0.66 5.10
C LEU A 143 3.96 0.78 4.84
N SER A 144 2.78 1.21 5.30
CA SER A 144 2.37 2.62 5.24
C SER A 144 3.28 3.51 6.11
N GLY A 145 3.63 3.04 7.30
CA GLY A 145 4.57 3.72 8.20
C GLY A 145 5.97 3.84 7.61
N ILE A 146 6.55 2.74 7.16
CA ILE A 146 7.89 2.70 6.55
C ILE A 146 7.93 3.57 5.29
N SER A 147 6.91 3.46 4.43
CA SER A 147 6.81 4.27 3.21
C SER A 147 6.72 5.76 3.52
N TYR A 148 6.00 6.16 4.58
CA TYR A 148 5.93 7.55 5.01
C TYR A 148 7.30 8.07 5.46
N ILE A 149 8.06 7.27 6.22
CA ILE A 149 9.42 7.63 6.69
C ILE A 149 10.39 7.86 5.53
N ASP A 150 10.25 7.10 4.44
CA ASP A 150 11.06 7.31 3.23
C ASP A 150 10.92 8.73 2.64
N GLY A 151 9.81 9.43 2.90
CA GLY A 151 9.63 10.83 2.54
C GLY A 151 10.73 11.76 3.08
N LEU A 152 11.27 11.49 4.28
CA LEU A 152 12.41 12.22 4.83
C LEU A 152 13.68 11.97 4.01
N ARG A 153 13.94 10.70 3.67
CA ARG A 153 15.09 10.32 2.84
C ARG A 153 15.04 11.03 1.49
N LYS A 154 13.85 11.11 0.87
CA LYS A 154 13.63 11.88 -0.37
C LYS A 154 13.90 13.38 -0.18
N ARG A 155 13.43 13.98 0.92
CA ARG A 155 13.70 15.41 1.21
C ARG A 155 15.19 15.68 1.33
N LYS A 156 15.92 14.84 2.07
CA LYS A 156 17.38 14.97 2.22
C LYS A 156 18.10 14.94 0.87
N LYS A 157 17.79 13.97 0.01
CA LYS A 157 18.37 13.88 -1.35
C LYS A 157 18.07 15.12 -2.21
N ILE A 158 16.86 15.68 -2.10
CA ILE A 158 16.49 16.90 -2.83
C ILE A 158 17.32 18.09 -2.34
N LEU A 159 17.48 18.26 -1.03
CA LEU A 159 18.27 19.35 -0.46
C LEU A 159 19.76 19.25 -0.84
N GLU A 160 20.34 18.05 -0.75
CA GLU A 160 21.73 17.79 -1.19
C GLU A 160 21.93 18.12 -2.69
N ALA A 161 20.94 17.81 -3.54
CA ALA A 161 20.99 18.13 -4.95
C ALA A 161 20.91 19.65 -5.23
N ILE A 162 20.09 20.38 -4.45
CA ILE A 162 19.98 21.83 -4.54
C ILE A 162 21.30 22.48 -4.12
N GLU A 163 21.86 22.08 -2.98
CA GLU A 163 23.14 22.58 -2.46
C GLU A 163 24.28 22.37 -3.48
N LYS A 164 24.36 21.17 -4.08
CA LYS A 164 25.34 20.88 -5.12
C LYS A 164 25.14 21.75 -6.37
N ALA A 165 23.90 22.03 -6.75
CA ALA A 165 23.60 22.89 -7.90
C ALA A 165 23.97 24.35 -7.63
N GLU A 166 23.74 24.85 -6.41
CA GLU A 166 24.12 26.20 -5.99
C GLU A 166 25.63 26.37 -5.90
N ALA A 167 26.36 25.38 -5.35
CA ALA A 167 27.82 25.39 -5.32
C ALA A 167 28.42 25.46 -6.73
N MET A 168 27.93 24.65 -7.68
CA MET A 168 28.39 24.70 -9.08
C MET A 168 28.08 26.05 -9.75
N ARG A 169 26.95 26.69 -9.43
CA ARG A 169 26.63 28.04 -9.93
C ARG A 169 27.59 29.09 -9.37
N ALA A 170 27.91 29.01 -8.08
CA ALA A 170 28.85 29.90 -7.42
C ALA A 170 30.29 29.74 -7.93
N GLU A 171 30.71 28.53 -8.32
CA GLU A 171 32.00 28.31 -8.98
C GLU A 171 32.01 28.91 -10.40
N LYS A 172 30.95 28.66 -11.19
CA LYS A 172 30.85 29.22 -12.55
C LYS A 172 30.81 30.74 -12.57
N SER A 173 30.14 31.38 -11.60
CA SER A 173 30.11 32.84 -11.52
C SER A 173 31.48 33.45 -11.23
N LYS A 174 32.35 32.76 -10.47
CA LYS A 174 33.73 33.19 -10.23
C LYS A 174 34.60 33.17 -11.48
N VAL A 175 34.40 32.19 -12.38
CA VAL A 175 35.14 32.07 -13.65
C VAL A 175 34.73 33.13 -14.68
N ASN A 176 33.48 33.61 -14.64
CA ASN A 176 32.98 34.64 -15.56
C ASN A 176 33.39 36.08 -15.21
N ILE A 177 33.99 36.31 -14.03
CA ILE A 177 34.44 37.65 -13.60
C ILE A 177 35.93 37.87 -13.95
N SER A 178 36.66 36.82 -14.34
CA SER A 178 38.10 36.84 -14.61
C SER A 178 38.49 37.00 -16.09
N PHE A 179 37.60 37.54 -16.93
CA PHE A 179 37.86 37.89 -18.33
C PHE A 179 37.52 39.37 -18.56
#